data_AF-W7S9K9-F1
#
_entry.id   AF-W7S9K9-F1
#
_cell.length_a   1.000
_cell.length_b   1.000
_cell.length_c   1.000
_cell.angle_alpha   90.00
_cell.angle_beta   90.00
_cell.angle_gamma   90.00
#
_symmetry.space_group_name_H-M   'P 1'
#
loop_
_entity.id
_entity.type
_entity.pdbx_description
1 polymer ?
#
loop_
_entity_poly.entity_id
_entity_poly.type
_entity_poly.pdbx_seq_one_letter_code
_entity_poly.pdbx_strand_id
1 'polypeptide(L)'
;MLIDEVSKRQPRVFRVRFRGYARDQVDDEMTAVDDELRTVRADLEATTRRCEHLTETLEQTRSDRDAVLRQYQELAQRAEQMQSELDRLRPDPDKRRAQTPAAQHMQVMLENAEQEANLIRKAAIEQSEQLRDRAEQLLRQRVELVEQTEQETQRCLAKAAEQAGQIVQQAVEQSQLLLKEIQDRQQAFDAGYSTFEAPEVPAQRQDQELPVDA
;
A
#
# COMPACT_ATOMS: atom_id res chain seq x y z
N MET A 1 -1.44 8.20 5.04
CA MET A 1 -2.76 8.38 4.40
C MET A 1 -3.01 9.83 3.96
N LEU A 2 -2.05 10.75 4.14
CA LEU A 2 -2.18 12.14 3.64
C LEU A 2 -1.95 12.30 2.13
N ILE A 3 -1.19 11.40 1.49
CA ILE A 3 -0.89 11.46 0.04
C ILE A 3 -2.18 11.40 -0.81
N ASP A 4 -3.16 10.62 -0.36
CA ASP A 4 -4.48 10.53 -1.02
C ASP A 4 -5.34 11.79 -0.79
N GLU A 5 -5.12 12.53 0.30
CA GLU A 5 -5.87 13.76 0.60
C GLU A 5 -5.33 14.93 -0.23
N VAL A 6 -4.02 15.04 -0.40
CA VAL A 6 -3.39 16.06 -1.27
C VAL A 6 -3.78 15.85 -2.74
N SER A 7 -3.89 14.60 -3.19
CA SER A 7 -4.30 14.27 -4.56
C SER A 7 -5.76 14.62 -4.88
N LYS A 8 -6.61 14.84 -3.87
CA LYS A 8 -8.02 15.23 -4.02
C LYS A 8 -8.24 16.74 -4.03
N ARG A 9 -7.19 17.55 -3.87
CA ARG A 9 -7.30 19.01 -3.82
C ARG A 9 -7.68 19.56 -5.20
N GLN A 10 -8.84 20.20 -5.32
CA GLN A 10 -9.28 20.80 -6.58
C GLN A 10 -8.44 22.05 -6.94
N PRO A 11 -8.17 22.30 -8.23
CA PRO A 11 -7.46 23.49 -8.67
C PRO A 11 -8.26 24.76 -8.31
N ARG A 12 -7.65 25.66 -7.55
CA ARG A 12 -8.28 26.93 -7.13
C ARG A 12 -8.11 28.00 -8.20
N VAL A 13 -9.18 28.75 -8.45
CA VAL A 13 -9.19 29.84 -9.43
C VAL A 13 -8.81 31.15 -8.73
N PHE A 14 -7.72 31.78 -9.19
CA PHE A 14 -7.23 33.04 -8.61
C PHE A 14 -8.01 34.24 -9.14
N ARG A 15 -8.29 35.22 -8.28
CA ARG A 15 -9.02 36.43 -8.69
C ARG A 15 -8.09 37.37 -9.46
N VAL A 16 -8.48 37.71 -10.70
CA VAL A 16 -7.75 38.66 -11.55
C VAL A 16 -8.22 40.09 -11.26
N ARG A 17 -7.28 41.01 -11.05
CA ARG A 17 -7.49 42.47 -10.92
C ARG A 17 -6.86 43.19 -12.11
N PHE A 18 -7.12 44.50 -12.24
CA PHE A 18 -6.74 45.36 -13.38
C PHE A 18 -5.22 45.40 -13.73
N ARG A 19 -4.36 44.67 -12.99
CA ARG A 19 -2.92 44.51 -13.27
C ARG A 19 -2.39 43.08 -13.06
N GLY A 20 -3.25 42.05 -13.05
CA GLY A 20 -2.85 40.66 -12.87
C GLY A 20 -3.54 39.97 -11.69
N TYR A 21 -3.00 38.84 -11.24
CA TYR A 21 -3.55 38.09 -10.09
C TYR A 21 -3.40 38.86 -8.78
N ALA A 22 -4.30 38.61 -7.83
CA ALA A 22 -4.11 39.06 -6.45
C ALA A 22 -2.89 38.35 -5.85
N ARG A 23 -1.75 39.05 -5.79
CA ARG A 23 -0.46 38.50 -5.34
C ARG A 23 -0.56 37.84 -3.96
N ASP A 24 -1.24 38.48 -3.02
CA ASP A 24 -1.46 37.95 -1.67
C ASP A 24 -2.14 36.56 -1.71
N GLN A 25 -3.11 36.36 -2.62
CA GLN A 25 -3.77 35.05 -2.77
C GLN A 25 -2.84 33.97 -3.33
N VAL A 26 -1.89 34.35 -4.20
CA VAL A 26 -0.92 33.42 -4.76
C VAL A 26 0.14 33.08 -3.71
N ASP A 27 0.60 34.05 -2.93
CA ASP A 27 1.56 33.87 -1.85
C ASP A 27 0.98 33.00 -0.72
N ASP A 28 -0.30 33.21 -0.36
CA ASP A 28 -1.03 32.38 0.61
C ASP A 28 -1.18 30.92 0.11
N GLU A 29 -1.51 30.71 -1.17
CA GLU A 29 -1.59 29.35 -1.71
C GLU A 29 -0.20 28.70 -1.84
N MET A 30 0.86 29.46 -2.14
CA MET A 30 2.22 28.92 -2.15
C MET A 30 2.69 28.47 -0.78
N THR A 31 2.41 29.26 0.26
CA THR A 31 2.71 28.82 1.63
C THR A 31 1.91 27.57 2.01
N ALA A 32 0.62 27.50 1.65
CA ALA A 32 -0.20 26.32 1.91
C ALA A 32 0.29 25.06 1.17
N VAL A 33 0.68 25.18 -0.10
CA VAL A 33 1.24 24.06 -0.87
C VAL A 33 2.61 23.65 -0.33
N ASP A 34 3.46 24.59 0.06
CA ASP A 34 4.77 24.28 0.67
C ASP A 34 4.61 23.51 1.99
N ASP A 35 3.63 23.88 2.81
CA ASP A 35 3.34 23.17 4.05
C ASP A 35 2.78 21.76 3.79
N GLU A 36 1.90 21.58 2.80
CA GLU A 36 1.44 20.26 2.36
C GLU A 36 2.59 19.40 1.80
N LEU A 37 3.50 19.98 1.03
CA LEU A 37 4.68 19.25 0.54
C LEU A 37 5.60 18.82 1.69
N ARG A 38 5.74 19.63 2.73
CA ARG A 38 6.50 19.26 3.93
C ARG A 38 5.86 18.09 4.67
N THR A 39 4.54 18.09 4.84
CA THR A 39 3.85 16.97 5.52
C THR A 39 3.94 15.69 4.70
N VAL A 40 3.74 15.75 3.38
CA VAL A 40 3.90 14.59 2.49
C VAL A 40 5.32 14.03 2.52
N ARG A 41 6.34 14.89 2.55
CA ARG A 41 7.74 14.44 2.69
C ARG A 41 7.98 13.75 4.02
N ALA A 42 7.46 14.28 5.12
CA ALA A 42 7.57 13.64 6.43
C ALA A 42 6.87 12.28 6.46
N ASP A 43 5.69 12.16 5.84
CA ASP A 43 4.97 10.88 5.69
C ASP A 43 5.77 9.87 4.84
N LEU A 44 6.38 10.33 3.75
CA LEU A 44 7.24 9.49 2.89
C LEU A 44 8.48 9.00 3.65
N GLU A 45 9.14 9.87 4.42
CA GLU A 45 10.28 9.48 5.26
C GLU A 45 9.86 8.47 6.34
N ALA A 46 8.71 8.69 6.98
CA ALA A 46 8.18 7.78 8.00
C ALA A 46 7.84 6.39 7.42
N THR A 47 7.23 6.35 6.24
CA THR A 47 6.94 5.08 5.54
C THR A 47 8.22 4.39 5.08
N THR A 48 9.20 5.13 4.57
CA THR A 48 10.52 4.60 4.19
C THR A 48 11.22 3.96 5.38
N ARG A 49 11.29 4.66 6.53
CA ARG A 49 11.86 4.10 7.77
C ARG A 49 11.13 2.84 8.24
N ARG A 50 9.80 2.79 8.09
CA ARG A 50 9.01 1.59 8.41
C ARG A 50 9.34 0.43 7.48
N CYS A 51 9.52 0.70 6.18
CA CYS A 51 9.95 -0.31 5.21
C CYS A 51 11.37 -0.83 5.48
N GLU A 52 12.30 0.06 5.81
CA GLU A 52 13.67 -0.31 6.22
C GLU A 52 13.63 -1.21 7.45
N HIS A 53 12.91 -0.81 8.50
CA HIS A 53 12.76 -1.63 9.70
C HIS A 53 12.13 -3.01 9.43
N LEU A 54 11.08 -3.06 8.60
CA LEU A 54 10.49 -4.34 8.18
C LEU A 54 11.48 -5.21 7.40
N THR A 55 12.33 -4.61 6.57
CA THR A 55 13.37 -5.32 5.83
C THR A 55 14.40 -5.92 6.78
N GLU A 56 14.90 -5.13 7.74
CA GLU A 56 15.83 -5.60 8.78
C GLU A 56 15.22 -6.77 9.59
N THR A 57 13.96 -6.65 10.02
CA THR A 57 13.31 -7.74 10.77
C THR A 57 13.13 -9.02 9.94
N LEU A 58 12.87 -8.89 8.63
CA LEU A 58 12.81 -10.03 7.72
C LEU A 58 14.17 -10.70 7.53
N GLU A 59 15.24 -9.91 7.41
CA GLU A 59 16.61 -10.43 7.33
C GLU A 59 17.00 -11.16 8.62
N GLN A 60 16.70 -10.58 9.78
CA GLN A 60 16.92 -11.22 11.08
C GLN A 60 16.15 -12.54 11.18
N THR A 61 14.87 -12.55 10.82
CA THR A 61 14.04 -13.76 10.86
C THR A 61 14.57 -14.85 9.92
N ARG A 62 15.11 -14.47 8.75
CA ARG A 62 15.77 -15.41 7.82
C ARG A 62 17.05 -15.98 8.43
N SER A 63 17.87 -15.13 9.04
CA SER A 63 19.09 -15.57 9.74
C SER A 63 18.77 -16.55 10.88
N ASP A 64 17.76 -16.23 11.69
CA ASP A 64 17.32 -17.09 12.80
C ASP A 64 16.80 -18.44 12.29
N ARG A 65 15.99 -18.43 11.22
CA ARG A 65 15.53 -19.65 10.55
C ARG A 65 16.71 -20.51 10.09
N ASP A 66 17.69 -19.90 9.43
CA ASP A 66 18.84 -20.62 8.91
C ASP A 66 19.72 -21.18 10.04
N ALA A 67 19.82 -20.47 11.18
CA ALA A 67 20.50 -20.97 12.38
C ALA A 67 19.78 -22.19 12.99
N VAL A 68 18.44 -22.15 13.10
CA VAL A 68 17.63 -23.28 13.58
C VAL A 68 17.75 -24.48 12.63
N LEU A 69 17.76 -24.25 11.32
CA LEU A 69 17.94 -25.33 10.34
C LEU A 69 19.31 -26.01 10.49
N ARG A 70 20.39 -25.25 10.75
CA ARG A 70 21.70 -25.84 11.04
C ARG A 70 21.68 -26.68 12.32
N GLN A 71 21.09 -26.16 13.39
CA GLN A 71 20.94 -26.91 14.64
C GLN A 71 20.14 -28.21 14.45
N TYR A 72 19.06 -28.14 13.67
CA TYR A 72 18.28 -29.32 13.32
C TYR A 72 19.10 -30.36 12.56
N GLN A 73 19.90 -29.92 11.57
CA GLN A 73 20.78 -30.81 10.81
C GLN A 73 21.85 -31.46 11.70
N GLU A 74 22.47 -30.70 12.61
CA GLU A 74 23.44 -31.23 13.58
C GLU A 74 22.80 -32.26 14.51
N LEU A 75 21.60 -31.99 15.02
CA LEU A 75 20.86 -32.92 15.87
C LEU A 75 20.46 -34.18 15.10
N ALA A 76 20.04 -34.05 13.85
CA ALA A 76 19.71 -35.18 12.99
C ALA A 76 20.93 -36.07 12.74
N GLN A 77 22.09 -35.49 12.43
CA GLN A 77 23.34 -36.23 12.27
C GLN A 77 23.77 -36.94 13.56
N ARG A 78 23.65 -36.28 14.72
CA ARG A 78 23.93 -36.92 16.02
C ARG A 78 22.98 -38.07 16.31
N ALA A 79 21.69 -37.93 15.99
CA ALA A 79 20.71 -38.98 16.14
C ALA A 79 21.04 -40.20 15.26
N GLU A 80 21.44 -39.97 14.00
CA GLU A 80 21.91 -41.04 13.11
C GLU A 80 23.18 -41.73 13.63
N GLN A 81 24.13 -40.97 14.17
CA GLN A 81 25.35 -41.53 14.78
C GLN A 81 25.00 -42.41 15.98
N MET A 82 24.18 -41.92 16.92
CA MET A 82 23.72 -42.70 18.07
C MET A 82 22.96 -43.96 17.63
N GLN A 83 22.10 -43.86 16.61
CA GLN A 83 21.39 -45.02 16.07
C GLN A 83 22.37 -46.05 15.51
N SER A 84 23.40 -45.62 14.79
CA SER A 84 24.43 -46.51 14.25
C SER A 84 25.27 -47.18 15.35
N GLU A 85 25.51 -46.48 16.47
CA GLU A 85 26.19 -47.04 17.63
C GLU A 85 25.31 -48.08 18.35
N LEU A 86 24.02 -47.79 18.53
CA LEU A 86 23.05 -48.75 19.06
C LEU A 86 22.97 -50.01 18.21
N ASP A 87 22.91 -49.86 16.88
CA ASP A 87 22.88 -50.99 15.95
C ASP A 87 24.15 -51.85 16.04
N ARG A 88 25.32 -51.24 16.30
CA ARG A 88 26.60 -51.96 16.53
C ARG A 88 26.65 -52.68 17.87
N LEU A 89 26.07 -52.07 18.91
CA LEU A 89 26.01 -52.65 20.26
C LEU A 89 24.93 -53.73 20.38
N ARG A 90 24.01 -53.83 19.41
CA ARG A 90 22.93 -54.79 19.39
C ARG A 90 23.49 -56.22 19.36
N PRO A 91 23.32 -57.02 20.42
CA PRO A 91 23.85 -58.37 20.45
C PRO A 91 23.07 -59.29 19.52
N ASP A 92 23.83 -60.06 18.74
CA ASP A 92 23.36 -61.15 17.90
C ASP A 92 22.45 -62.08 18.72
N PRO A 93 21.20 -62.35 18.30
CA PRO A 93 20.23 -63.15 19.06
C PRO A 93 20.80 -64.51 19.53
N ASP A 94 21.72 -65.11 18.79
CA ASP A 94 22.35 -66.39 19.15
C ASP A 94 23.39 -66.28 20.26
N LYS A 95 24.02 -65.11 20.45
CA LYS A 95 24.95 -64.84 21.56
C LYS A 95 24.24 -64.44 22.86
N ARG A 96 22.93 -64.14 22.82
CA ARG A 96 22.14 -63.73 24.00
C ARG A 96 22.07 -64.81 25.08
N ARG A 97 22.18 -66.09 24.70
CA ARG A 97 22.14 -67.23 25.64
C ARG A 97 23.44 -67.46 26.42
N ALA A 98 24.56 -66.82 26.04
CA ALA A 98 25.88 -67.01 26.64
C ALA A 98 26.41 -65.76 27.38
N GLN A 99 25.55 -64.81 27.72
CA GLN A 99 25.96 -63.50 28.23
C GLN A 99 26.38 -63.53 29.71
N THR A 100 27.47 -62.81 30.03
CA THR A 100 27.88 -62.48 31.39
C THR A 100 26.93 -61.45 32.04
N PRO A 101 26.85 -61.35 33.38
CA PRO A 101 25.96 -60.40 34.07
C PRO A 101 26.13 -58.93 33.62
N ALA A 102 27.35 -58.52 33.28
CA ALA A 102 27.64 -57.18 32.77
C ALA A 102 27.00 -56.92 31.38
N ALA A 103 26.94 -57.93 30.51
CA ALA A 103 26.30 -57.81 29.20
C ALA A 103 24.78 -57.70 29.32
N GLN A 104 24.17 -58.41 30.27
CA GLN A 104 22.74 -58.28 30.58
C GLN A 104 22.41 -56.88 31.13
N HIS A 105 23.25 -56.34 32.02
CA HIS A 105 23.05 -54.99 32.55
C HIS A 105 23.17 -53.90 31.47
N MET A 106 24.19 -53.97 30.60
CA MET A 106 24.31 -53.06 29.45
C MET A 106 23.10 -53.16 28.51
N GLN A 107 22.55 -54.36 28.34
CA GLN A 107 21.37 -54.54 27.49
C GLN A 107 20.11 -53.90 28.08
N VAL A 108 19.86 -54.02 29.39
CA VAL A 108 18.75 -53.32 30.05
C VAL A 108 18.91 -51.81 29.96
N MET A 109 20.14 -51.30 30.09
CA MET A 109 20.43 -49.86 29.92
C MET A 109 20.10 -49.38 28.49
N LEU A 110 20.46 -50.16 27.47
CA LEU A 110 20.14 -49.85 26.07
C LEU A 110 18.63 -49.88 25.81
N GLU A 111 17.91 -50.89 26.31
CA GLU A 111 16.46 -50.99 26.17
C GLU A 111 15.74 -49.82 26.87
N ASN A 112 16.22 -49.40 28.05
CA ASN A 112 15.69 -48.23 28.75
C ASN A 112 15.99 -46.92 27.98
N ALA A 113 17.21 -46.76 27.44
CA ALA A 113 17.58 -45.59 26.65
C ALA A 113 16.75 -45.50 25.35
N GLU A 114 16.51 -46.62 24.67
CA GLU A 114 15.61 -46.67 23.50
C GLU A 114 14.18 -46.27 23.87
N GLN A 115 13.66 -46.74 25.01
CA GLN A 115 12.34 -46.35 25.49
C GLN A 115 12.26 -44.86 25.79
N GLU A 116 13.25 -44.30 26.47
CA GLU A 116 13.30 -42.86 26.80
C GLU A 116 13.42 -41.99 25.54
N ALA A 117 14.29 -42.37 24.60
CA ALA A 117 14.41 -41.68 23.31
C ALA A 117 13.08 -41.70 22.52
N ASN A 118 12.35 -42.83 22.56
CA ASN A 118 11.04 -42.93 21.92
C ASN A 118 9.98 -42.04 22.60
N LEU A 119 10.01 -41.91 23.93
CA LEU A 119 9.11 -41.00 24.65
C LEU A 119 9.39 -39.53 24.31
N ILE A 120 10.67 -39.14 24.29
CA ILE A 120 11.09 -37.78 23.92
C ILE A 120 10.66 -37.49 22.47
N ARG A 121 10.84 -38.44 21.55
CA ARG A 121 10.44 -38.28 20.15
C ARG A 121 8.93 -38.09 20.00
N LYS A 122 8.12 -38.89 20.70
CA LYS A 122 6.65 -38.74 20.70
C LYS A 122 6.23 -37.38 21.24
N ALA A 123 6.78 -36.97 22.39
CA ALA A 123 6.48 -35.67 22.98
C ALA A 123 6.85 -34.50 22.04
N ALA A 124 8.00 -34.59 21.36
CA ALA A 124 8.42 -33.59 20.38
C ALA A 124 7.50 -33.52 19.15
N ILE A 125 7.02 -34.67 18.66
CA ILE A 125 6.03 -34.74 17.57
C ILE A 125 4.72 -34.10 18.01
N GLU A 126 4.18 -34.48 19.16
CA GLU A 126 2.93 -33.94 19.70
C GLU A 126 3.03 -32.42 19.91
N GLN A 127 4.14 -31.93 20.45
CA GLN A 127 4.38 -30.50 20.62
C GLN A 127 4.46 -29.77 19.27
N SER A 128 5.13 -30.37 18.28
CA SER A 128 5.23 -29.80 16.93
C SER A 128 3.86 -29.73 16.25
N GLU A 129 3.02 -30.75 16.41
CA GLU A 129 1.66 -30.78 15.89
C GLU A 129 0.80 -29.69 16.55
N GLN A 130 0.86 -29.55 17.88
CA GLN A 130 0.14 -28.48 18.59
C GLN A 130 0.54 -27.08 18.14
N LEU A 131 1.84 -26.85 17.92
CA LEU A 131 2.34 -25.56 17.43
C LEU A 131 1.88 -25.32 15.99
N ARG A 132 1.89 -26.35 15.13
CA ARG A 132 1.38 -26.25 13.75
C ARG A 132 -0.10 -25.90 13.74
N ASP A 133 -0.92 -26.61 14.52
CA ASP A 133 -2.36 -26.38 14.57
C ASP A 133 -2.69 -24.97 15.08
N ARG A 134 -1.93 -24.48 16.08
CA ARG A 134 -2.06 -23.10 16.55
C ARG A 134 -1.66 -22.08 15.47
N ALA A 135 -0.58 -22.35 14.74
CA ALA A 135 -0.17 -21.48 13.64
C ALA A 135 -1.22 -21.46 12.51
N GLU A 136 -1.80 -22.61 12.15
CA GLU A 136 -2.89 -22.69 11.18
C GLU A 136 -4.13 -21.90 11.62
N GLN A 137 -4.51 -21.99 12.89
CA GLN A 137 -5.63 -21.21 13.43
C GLN A 137 -5.37 -19.70 13.33
N LEU A 138 -4.17 -19.24 13.68
CA LEU A 138 -3.78 -17.84 13.56
C LEU A 138 -3.77 -17.38 12.09
N LEU A 139 -3.31 -18.22 11.17
CA LEU A 139 -3.34 -17.93 9.74
C LEU A 139 -4.78 -17.81 9.22
N ARG A 140 -5.69 -18.69 9.62
CA ARG A 140 -7.11 -18.59 9.27
C ARG A 140 -7.73 -17.27 9.75
N GLN A 141 -7.49 -16.92 11.01
CA GLN A 141 -7.95 -15.63 11.57
C GLN A 141 -7.37 -14.42 10.80
N ARG A 142 -6.10 -14.49 10.38
CA ARG A 142 -5.47 -13.42 9.59
C ARG A 142 -6.09 -13.31 8.20
N VAL A 143 -6.38 -14.42 7.53
CA VAL A 143 -7.04 -14.42 6.22
C VAL A 143 -8.43 -13.81 6.33
N GLU A 144 -9.23 -14.19 7.33
CA GLU A 144 -10.56 -13.62 7.57
C GLU A 144 -10.50 -12.09 7.79
N LEU A 145 -9.53 -11.60 8.55
CA LEU A 145 -9.33 -10.15 8.75
C LEU A 145 -8.95 -9.44 7.45
N VAL A 146 -8.08 -10.04 6.63
CA VAL A 146 -7.70 -9.47 5.33
C VAL A 146 -8.93 -9.38 4.42
N GLU A 147 -9.71 -10.45 4.30
CA GLU A 147 -10.94 -10.46 3.51
C GLU A 147 -11.94 -9.39 3.98
N GLN A 148 -12.09 -9.20 5.29
CA GLN A 148 -12.92 -8.13 5.85
C GLN A 148 -12.42 -6.74 5.44
N THR A 149 -11.11 -6.48 5.57
CA THR A 149 -10.54 -5.19 5.17
C THR A 149 -10.66 -4.95 3.67
N GLU A 150 -10.51 -5.98 2.84
CA GLU A 150 -10.72 -5.89 1.40
C GLU A 150 -12.17 -5.53 1.08
N GLN A 151 -13.15 -6.18 1.72
CA GLN A 151 -14.56 -5.86 1.54
C GLN A 151 -14.89 -4.42 1.97
N GLU A 152 -14.34 -3.96 3.09
CA GLU A 152 -14.53 -2.58 3.56
C GLU A 152 -13.90 -1.56 2.61
N THR A 153 -12.69 -1.82 2.11
CA THR A 153 -12.03 -0.94 1.13
C THR A 153 -12.83 -0.88 -0.17
N GLN A 154 -13.34 -1.99 -0.68
CA GLN A 154 -14.20 -2.03 -1.87
C GLN A 154 -15.50 -1.25 -1.65
N ARG A 155 -16.14 -1.37 -0.48
CA ARG A 155 -17.33 -0.57 -0.14
C ARG A 155 -17.02 0.91 -0.10
N CYS A 156 -15.90 1.30 0.49
CA CYS A 156 -15.47 2.69 0.53
C CYS A 156 -15.16 3.24 -0.87
N LEU A 157 -14.49 2.45 -1.72
CA LEU A 157 -14.21 2.81 -3.11
C LEU A 157 -15.50 2.98 -3.93
N ALA A 158 -16.49 2.08 -3.76
CA ALA A 158 -17.77 2.18 -4.44
C ALA A 158 -18.52 3.46 -4.03
N LYS A 159 -18.55 3.80 -2.74
CA LYS A 159 -19.14 5.05 -2.24
C LYS A 159 -18.40 6.28 -2.77
N ALA A 160 -17.07 6.25 -2.80
CA ALA A 160 -16.28 7.35 -3.32
C ALA A 160 -16.50 7.55 -4.82
N ALA A 161 -16.63 6.46 -5.60
CA ALA A 161 -16.94 6.51 -7.02
C ALA A 161 -18.34 7.10 -7.28
N GLU A 162 -19.34 6.73 -6.48
CA GLU A 162 -20.69 7.30 -6.56
C GLU A 162 -20.67 8.82 -6.28
N GLN A 163 -20.00 9.24 -5.20
CA GLN A 163 -19.85 10.66 -4.85
C GLN A 163 -19.11 11.44 -5.94
N ALA A 164 -18.05 10.88 -6.51
CA ALA A 164 -17.34 11.49 -7.63
C ALA A 164 -18.26 11.65 -8.86
N GLY A 165 -19.08 10.64 -9.16
CA GLY A 165 -20.07 10.71 -10.24
C GLY A 165 -21.09 11.84 -10.02
N GLN A 166 -21.60 11.99 -8.79
CA GLN A 166 -22.53 13.07 -8.45
C GLN A 166 -21.89 14.46 -8.62
N ILE A 167 -20.64 14.63 -8.19
CA ILE A 167 -19.91 15.91 -8.34
C ILE A 167 -19.72 16.24 -9.82
N VAL A 168 -19.29 15.27 -10.63
CA VAL A 168 -19.11 15.48 -12.08
C VAL A 168 -20.43 15.83 -12.74
N GLN A 169 -21.51 15.13 -12.39
CA GLN A 169 -22.84 15.43 -12.93
C GLN A 169 -23.29 16.85 -12.57
N GLN A 170 -23.15 17.27 -11.31
CA GLN A 170 -23.47 18.64 -10.87
C GLN A 170 -22.62 19.68 -11.61
N ALA A 171 -21.32 19.43 -11.81
CA ALA A 171 -20.45 20.32 -12.55
C ALA A 171 -20.85 20.44 -14.03
N VAL A 172 -21.27 19.34 -14.66
CA VAL A 172 -21.79 19.33 -16.03
C VAL A 172 -23.09 20.14 -16.11
N GLU A 173 -24.04 19.91 -15.21
CA GLU A 173 -25.30 20.65 -15.16
C GLU A 173 -25.06 22.16 -14.97
N GLN A 174 -24.17 22.55 -14.05
CA GLN A 174 -23.77 23.95 -13.86
C GLN A 174 -23.13 24.55 -15.11
N SER A 175 -22.24 23.81 -15.79
CA SER A 175 -21.60 24.28 -17.03
C SER A 175 -22.62 24.50 -18.15
N GLN A 176 -23.63 23.64 -18.27
CA GLN A 176 -24.71 23.78 -19.25
C GLN A 176 -25.58 25.01 -18.97
N LEU A 177 -25.89 25.27 -17.69
CA LEU A 177 -26.62 26.47 -17.28
C LEU A 177 -25.84 27.74 -17.64
N LEU A 178 -24.54 27.79 -17.31
CA LEU A 178 -23.68 28.94 -17.64
C LEU A 178 -23.57 29.15 -19.15
N LEU A 179 -23.44 28.08 -19.95
CA LEU A 179 -23.41 28.18 -21.41
C LEU A 179 -24.71 28.75 -21.95
N LYS A 180 -25.86 28.31 -21.41
CA LYS A 180 -27.16 28.86 -21.78
C LYS A 180 -27.27 30.35 -21.43
N GLU A 181 -26.84 30.76 -20.25
CA GLU A 181 -26.83 32.17 -19.86
C GLU A 181 -25.94 33.03 -20.77
N ILE A 182 -24.79 32.51 -21.19
CA ILE A 182 -23.89 33.18 -22.15
C ILE A 182 -24.59 33.32 -23.51
N GLN A 183 -25.24 32.26 -24.00
CA GLN A 183 -25.99 32.28 -25.27
C GLN A 183 -27.14 33.29 -25.22
N ASP A 184 -27.92 33.31 -24.13
CA ASP A 184 -29.03 34.24 -23.95
C ASP A 184 -28.53 35.69 -23.94
N ARG A 185 -27.42 35.98 -23.26
CA ARG A 185 -26.78 37.31 -23.29
C ARG A 185 -26.27 37.68 -24.68
N GLN A 186 -25.69 36.72 -25.41
CA GLN A 186 -25.22 36.95 -26.77
C GLN A 186 -26.38 37.27 -27.72
N GLN A 187 -27.49 36.54 -27.64
CA GLN A 187 -28.70 36.83 -28.41
C GLN A 187 -29.29 38.20 -28.06
N ALA A 188 -29.33 38.56 -26.76
CA ALA A 188 -29.78 39.88 -26.33
C ALA A 188 -28.87 41.01 -26.84
N PHE A 189 -27.55 40.77 -26.86
CA PHE A 189 -26.57 41.69 -27.42
C PHE A 189 -26.76 41.86 -28.94
N ASP A 190 -26.85 40.75 -29.69
CA ASP A 190 -27.05 40.77 -31.14
C ASP A 190 -28.38 41.45 -31.52
N ALA A 191 -29.45 41.19 -30.78
CA ALA A 191 -30.73 41.87 -30.94
C ALA A 191 -30.61 43.38 -30.70
N GLY A 192 -29.91 43.79 -29.64
CA GLY A 192 -29.64 45.20 -29.35
C GLY A 192 -28.82 45.89 -30.45
N TYR A 193 -27.83 45.20 -31.02
CA TYR A 193 -27.03 45.75 -32.13
C TYR A 193 -27.83 45.85 -33.42
N SER A 194 -28.75 44.92 -33.69
CA SER A 194 -29.63 44.99 -34.87
C SER A 194 -30.61 46.18 -34.84
N THR A 195 -30.91 46.73 -33.65
CA THR A 195 -31.69 47.96 -33.48
C THR A 195 -30.90 49.26 -33.61
N PHE A 196 -29.56 49.20 -33.56
CA PHE A 196 -28.71 50.34 -33.91
C PHE A 196 -28.37 50.26 -35.40
N GLU A 197 -29.16 50.92 -36.25
CA GLU A 197 -28.70 51.22 -37.61
C GLU A 197 -27.35 51.95 -37.52
N ALA A 198 -26.38 51.45 -38.27
CA ALA A 198 -25.06 52.07 -38.37
C ALA A 198 -25.23 53.55 -38.74
N PRO A 199 -24.65 54.50 -37.98
CA PRO A 199 -24.67 55.89 -38.40
C PRO A 199 -23.97 55.96 -39.76
N GLU A 200 -24.66 56.55 -40.75
CA GLU A 200 -24.07 56.85 -42.06
C GLU A 200 -22.71 57.51 -41.84
N VAL A 201 -21.65 56.80 -42.26
CA VAL A 201 -20.29 57.33 -42.24
C VAL A 201 -20.32 58.58 -43.13
N PRO A 202 -20.04 59.78 -42.59
CA PRO A 202 -20.11 60.99 -43.39
C PRO A 202 -19.07 60.88 -44.51
N ALA A 203 -19.53 61.09 -45.75
CA ALA A 203 -18.72 61.00 -46.95
C ALA A 203 -17.41 61.79 -46.82
N GLN A 204 -16.33 61.20 -47.34
CA GLN A 204 -15.01 61.82 -47.42
C GLN A 204 -15.13 63.24 -47.98
N ARG A 205 -14.60 64.22 -47.24
CA ARG A 205 -14.45 65.60 -47.71
C ARG A 205 -13.69 65.57 -49.05
N GLN A 206 -14.36 65.99 -50.11
CA GLN A 206 -13.69 66.34 -51.35
C GLN A 206 -12.75 67.51 -51.08
N ASP A 207 -11.46 67.29 -51.30
CA ASP A 207 -10.44 68.32 -51.28
C ASP A 207 -10.84 69.44 -52.25
N GLN A 208 -11.02 70.66 -51.72
CA GLN A 208 -11.11 71.87 -52.52
C GLN A 208 -9.71 72.18 -53.07
N GLU A 209 -9.50 71.91 -54.35
CA GLU A 209 -8.41 72.49 -55.12
C GLU A 209 -8.58 74.02 -55.16
N LEU A 210 -7.66 74.74 -54.53
CA LEU A 210 -7.53 76.20 -54.69
C LEU A 210 -6.78 76.48 -56.00
N PRO A 211 -7.24 77.44 -56.84
CA PRO A 211 -6.53 77.82 -58.04
C PRO A 211 -5.31 78.68 -57.67
N VAL A 212 -4.18 78.33 -58.26
CA VAL A 212 -2.94 79.10 -58.27
C VAL A 212 -3.10 80.21 -59.30
N ASP A 213 -3.06 81.48 -58.88
CA ASP A 213 -2.83 82.61 -59.77
C ASP A 213 -1.60 83.42 -59.30
N ALA A 214 -0.65 83.49 -60.24
CA ALA A 214 0.46 84.41 -60.51
C ALA A 214 1.08 85.27 -59.38
#